data_AF-A0A4R2PD97-F1
#
_entry.id   AF-A0A4R2PD97-F1
#
_cell.length_a   1.000
_cell.length_b   1.000
_cell.length_c   1.000
_cell.angle_alpha   90.00
_cell.angle_beta   90.00
_cell.angle_gamma   90.00
#
_symmetry.space_group_name_H-M   'P 1'
#
loop_
_entity.id
_entity.type
_entity.pdbx_description
1 polymer ?
#
loop_
_entity_poly.entity_id
_entity_poly.type
_entity_poly.pdbx_seq_one_letter_code
_entity_poly.pdbx_strand_id
1 'polypeptide(L)'
;MRREAFFSIGTGLACACVAIAMLCFVNLTPVSLSEERAAQVLARAGPHGAAAYKAAWADGRLTRNDMRDLREQAGRDIDAWIASDTGRKPN
;
A
#
# COMPACT_ATOMS: atom_id res chain seq x y z
N MET A 1 8.69 -28.60 37.55
CA MET A 1 9.03 -27.45 36.69
C MET A 1 8.78 -27.84 35.22
N ARG A 2 7.56 -27.67 34.67
CA ARG A 2 7.21 -28.08 33.28
C ARG A 2 6.08 -27.23 32.66
N ARG A 3 5.81 -26.02 33.16
CA ARG A 3 4.71 -25.16 32.68
C ARG A 3 5.17 -24.00 31.77
N GLU A 4 6.45 -23.65 31.81
CA GLU A 4 7.00 -22.48 31.08
C GLU A 4 7.15 -22.73 29.56
N ALA A 5 7.53 -23.96 29.15
CA ALA A 5 7.87 -24.25 27.76
C ALA A 5 6.65 -24.32 26.81
N PHE A 6 5.47 -24.70 27.32
CA PHE A 6 4.25 -24.78 26.52
C PHE A 6 3.68 -23.39 26.17
N PHE A 7 3.86 -22.41 27.05
CA PHE A 7 3.41 -21.04 26.84
C PHE A 7 4.22 -20.34 25.73
N SER A 8 5.52 -20.64 25.62
CA SER A 8 6.43 -20.08 24.61
C SER A 8 6.18 -20.62 23.19
N ILE A 9 5.84 -21.91 23.04
CA ILE A 9 5.50 -22.49 21.73
C ILE A 9 4.14 -21.96 21.23
N GLY A 10 3.17 -21.83 22.13
CA GLY A 10 1.85 -21.27 21.81
C GLY A 10 1.90 -19.80 21.37
N THR A 11 2.74 -18.98 22.02
CA THR A 11 2.95 -17.57 21.61
C THR A 11 3.74 -17.45 20.31
N GLY A 12 4.76 -18.28 20.08
CA GLY A 12 5.51 -18.29 18.82
C GLY A 12 4.63 -18.61 17.60
N LEU A 13 3.78 -19.64 17.72
CA LEU A 13 2.83 -20.00 16.66
C LEU A 13 1.76 -18.91 16.45
N ALA A 14 1.24 -18.33 17.53
CA ALA A 14 0.26 -17.25 17.44
C ALA A 14 0.82 -16.01 16.73
N CYS A 15 2.05 -15.59 17.06
CA CYS A 15 2.72 -14.47 16.39
C CYS A 15 2.95 -14.72 14.90
N ALA A 16 3.38 -15.93 14.52
CA ALA A 16 3.56 -16.32 13.12
C ALA A 16 2.24 -16.28 12.34
N CYS A 17 1.16 -16.81 12.91
CA CYS A 17 -0.17 -16.77 12.29
C CYS A 17 -0.68 -15.34 12.11
N VAL A 18 -0.46 -14.44 13.08
CA VAL A 18 -0.83 -13.02 12.97
C VAL A 18 -0.02 -12.33 11.87
N ALA A 19 1.29 -12.60 11.77
CA ALA A 19 2.13 -12.04 10.72
C ALA A 19 1.69 -12.50 9.32
N ILE A 20 1.38 -13.78 9.15
CA ILE A 20 0.87 -14.33 7.89
C ILE A 20 -0.51 -13.74 7.57
N ALA A 21 -1.41 -13.66 8.55
CA ALA A 21 -2.72 -13.05 8.36
C ALA A 21 -2.63 -11.59 7.92
N MET A 22 -1.70 -10.81 8.51
CA MET A 22 -1.43 -9.43 8.08
C MET A 22 -0.87 -9.36 6.66
N LEU A 23 0.08 -10.22 6.31
CA LEU A 23 0.62 -10.30 4.95
C LEU A 23 -0.47 -10.59 3.92
N CYS A 24 -1.33 -11.57 4.21
CA CYS A 24 -2.48 -11.90 3.38
C CYS A 24 -3.46 -10.72 3.28
N PHE A 25 -3.75 -10.06 4.40
CA PHE A 25 -4.66 -8.92 4.40
C PHE A 25 -4.15 -7.79 3.51
N VAL A 26 -2.87 -7.41 3.65
CA VAL A 26 -2.30 -6.29 2.91
C VAL A 26 -2.18 -6.57 1.40
N ASN A 27 -1.88 -7.82 1.01
CA ASN A 27 -1.60 -8.18 -0.39
C ASN A 27 -2.77 -8.80 -1.15
N LEU A 28 -3.76 -9.36 -0.46
CA LEU A 28 -4.80 -10.16 -1.12
C LEU A 28 -6.19 -9.59 -0.93
N THR A 29 -6.43 -8.80 0.12
CA THR A 29 -7.76 -8.23 0.33
C THR A 29 -7.94 -6.97 -0.52
N PRO A 30 -9.03 -6.90 -1.30
CA PRO A 30 -9.35 -5.70 -2.04
C PRO A 30 -9.68 -4.55 -1.07
N VAL A 31 -9.34 -3.34 -1.47
CA VAL A 31 -9.69 -2.13 -0.74
C VAL A 31 -11.18 -1.82 -0.88
N SER A 32 -11.69 -0.91 -0.04
CA SER A 32 -13.10 -0.52 -0.12
C SER A 32 -13.38 0.37 -1.33
N LEU A 33 -14.64 0.46 -1.75
CA LEU A 33 -15.07 1.32 -2.87
C LEU A 33 -14.70 2.80 -2.69
N SER A 34 -14.60 3.30 -1.44
CA SER A 34 -14.14 4.66 -1.18
C SER A 34 -12.66 4.83 -1.45
N GLU A 35 -11.83 3.83 -1.12
CA GLU A 35 -10.41 3.83 -1.43
C GLU A 35 -10.15 3.65 -2.93
N GLU A 36 -10.95 2.84 -3.64
CA GLU A 36 -10.87 2.75 -5.11
C GLU A 36 -11.16 4.08 -5.79
N ARG A 37 -12.15 4.84 -5.30
CA ARG A 37 -12.41 6.20 -5.80
C ARG A 37 -11.24 7.14 -5.53
N ALA A 38 -10.63 7.05 -4.34
CA ALA A 38 -9.43 7.83 -4.02
C ALA A 38 -8.27 7.46 -4.96
N ALA A 39 -8.13 6.19 -5.32
CA ALA A 39 -7.14 5.72 -6.28
C ALA A 39 -7.33 6.38 -7.67
N GLN A 40 -8.57 6.46 -8.16
CA GLN A 40 -8.89 7.12 -9.42
C GLN A 40 -8.55 8.62 -9.40
N VAL A 41 -8.70 9.28 -8.24
CA VAL A 41 -8.31 10.69 -8.08
C VAL A 41 -6.78 10.82 -8.09
N LEU A 42 -6.06 9.99 -7.35
CA LEU A 42 -4.59 9.97 -7.30
C LEU A 42 -3.98 9.66 -8.67
N ALA A 43 -4.61 8.78 -9.46
CA ALA A 43 -4.19 8.46 -10.82
C ALA A 43 -4.17 9.68 -11.75
N ARG A 44 -4.92 10.74 -11.42
CA ARG A 44 -4.97 11.99 -12.19
C ARG A 44 -3.90 13.00 -11.77
N ALA A 45 -3.12 12.72 -10.73
CA ALA A 45 -2.07 13.61 -10.26
C ALA A 45 -0.96 13.82 -11.30
N GLY A 46 -0.67 12.80 -12.11
CA GLY A 46 0.33 12.87 -13.15
C GLY A 46 0.63 11.51 -13.80
N PRO A 47 1.67 11.43 -14.65
CA PRO A 47 1.97 10.25 -15.44
C PRO A 47 2.42 9.05 -14.59
N HIS A 48 3.15 9.26 -13.49
CA HIS A 48 3.59 8.16 -12.63
C HIS A 48 2.41 7.58 -11.83
N GLY A 49 1.55 8.43 -11.29
CA GLY A 49 0.30 8.02 -10.63
C GLY A 49 -0.62 7.25 -11.58
N ALA A 50 -0.78 7.72 -12.83
CA ALA A 50 -1.58 7.03 -13.83
C ALA A 50 -1.03 5.63 -14.18
N ALA A 51 0.30 5.52 -14.33
CA ALA A 51 0.96 4.24 -14.61
C ALA A 51 0.80 3.26 -13.44
N ALA A 52 1.00 3.73 -12.20
CA ALA A 52 0.83 2.92 -11.00
C ALA A 52 -0.62 2.42 -10.85
N TYR A 53 -1.61 3.27 -11.10
CA TYR A 53 -3.02 2.88 -11.06
C TYR A 53 -3.34 1.81 -12.11
N LYS A 54 -2.83 1.96 -13.34
CA LYS A 54 -3.04 0.97 -14.40
C LYS A 54 -2.39 -0.38 -14.07
N ALA A 55 -1.20 -0.37 -13.47
CA ALA A 55 -0.53 -1.58 -13.03
C ALA A 55 -1.30 -2.27 -11.89
N ALA A 56 -1.75 -1.51 -10.89
CA ALA A 56 -2.57 -2.00 -9.80
C ALA A 56 -3.90 -2.62 -10.27
N TRP A 57 -4.53 -2.03 -11.29
CA TRP A 57 -5.83 -2.47 -11.80
C TRP A 57 -5.75 -3.62 -12.81
N ALA A 58 -4.56 -4.14 -13.12
CA ALA A 58 -4.38 -5.21 -14.10
C ALA A 58 -5.18 -6.48 -13.76
N ASP A 59 -5.27 -6.80 -12.47
CA ASP A 59 -6.00 -7.96 -11.96
C ASP A 59 -7.47 -7.65 -11.58
N GLY A 60 -7.94 -6.44 -11.87
CA GLY A 60 -9.32 -6.01 -11.59
C GLY A 60 -9.64 -5.74 -10.11
N ARG A 61 -8.63 -5.67 -9.24
CA ARG A 61 -8.76 -5.34 -7.81
C ARG A 61 -7.60 -4.44 -7.37
N LEU A 62 -7.84 -3.53 -6.44
CA LEU A 62 -6.78 -2.77 -5.76
C LEU A 62 -6.54 -3.35 -4.37
N THR A 63 -5.28 -3.59 -4.03
CA THR A 63 -4.88 -4.01 -2.68
C THR A 63 -4.35 -2.83 -1.88
N ARG A 64 -4.09 -3.05 -0.58
CA ARG A 64 -3.56 -2.01 0.30
C ARG A 64 -2.12 -1.63 -0.10
N ASN A 65 -1.32 -2.58 -0.59
CA ASN A 65 0.02 -2.30 -1.11
C ASN A 65 -0.03 -1.49 -2.41
N ASP A 66 -0.92 -1.85 -3.33
CA ASP A 66 -1.11 -1.09 -4.56
C ASP A 66 -1.51 0.36 -4.27
N MET A 67 -2.38 0.56 -3.27
CA MET A 67 -2.77 1.89 -2.80
C MET A 67 -1.63 2.67 -2.15
N ARG A 68 -0.65 2.00 -1.53
CA ARG A 68 0.56 2.67 -1.00
C ARG A 68 1.43 3.13 -2.17
N ASP A 69 1.72 2.23 -3.09
CA ASP A 69 2.62 2.49 -4.21
C ASP A 69 2.04 3.58 -5.13
N LEU A 70 0.72 3.57 -5.37
CA LEU A 70 0.01 4.64 -6.09
C LEU A 70 0.16 6.00 -5.41
N ARG A 71 0.02 6.08 -4.08
CA ARG A 71 0.18 7.34 -3.34
C ARG A 71 1.61 7.86 -3.45
N GLU A 72 2.61 6.99 -3.38
CA GLU A 72 4.01 7.37 -3.54
C GLU A 72 4.29 7.93 -4.93
N GLN A 73 3.79 7.26 -5.99
CA GLN A 73 4.01 7.71 -7.37
C GLN A 73 3.26 9.01 -7.68
N ALA A 74 2.00 9.12 -7.24
CA ALA A 74 1.24 10.37 -7.34
C ALA A 74 1.90 11.51 -6.53
N GLY A 75 2.51 11.20 -5.38
CA GLY A 75 3.30 12.14 -4.59
C GLY A 75 4.49 12.71 -5.38
N ARG A 76 5.24 11.86 -6.10
CA ARG A 76 6.34 12.31 -6.97
C ARG A 76 5.87 13.26 -8.07
N ASP A 77 4.71 12.98 -8.67
CA ASP A 77 4.12 13.86 -9.68
C ASP A 77 3.75 15.22 -9.10
N ILE A 78 3.13 15.23 -7.90
CA ILE A 78 2.78 16.45 -7.17
C ILE A 78 4.04 17.24 -6.79
N ASP A 79 5.06 16.57 -6.28
CA ASP A 79 6.33 17.20 -5.89
C ASP A 79 7.04 17.81 -7.10
N ALA A 80 7.05 17.11 -8.24
CA ALA A 80 7.60 17.63 -9.49
C ALA A 80 6.83 18.88 -9.98
N TRP A 81 5.49 18.86 -9.87
CA TRP A 81 4.66 20.01 -10.20
C TRP A 81 4.97 21.21 -9.28
N ILE A 82 5.01 21.01 -7.96
CA ILE A 82 5.34 22.06 -6.99
C ILE A 82 6.74 22.62 -7.24
N ALA A 83 7.72 21.76 -7.50
CA ALA A 83 9.09 22.15 -7.82
C ALA A 83 9.14 23.07 -9.05
N SER A 84 8.37 22.74 -10.10
CA SER A 84 8.28 23.54 -11.31
C SER A 84 7.59 24.89 -11.11
N ASP A 85 6.59 24.95 -10.21
CA ASP A 85 5.81 26.16 -9.93
C ASP A 85 6.56 27.14 -8.99
N THR A 86 7.28 26.60 -8.01
CA THR A 86 7.96 27.39 -6.97
C THR A 86 9.45 27.64 -7.23
N GLY A 87 10.02 27.04 -8.29
CA GLY A 87 11.46 27.09 -8.58
C GLY A 87 12.32 26.28 -7.59
N ARG A 88 11.69 25.46 -6.73
CA ARG A 88 12.38 24.59 -5.76
C ARG A 88 12.88 23.34 -6.48
N LYS A 89 14.15 22.95 -6.29
CA LYS A 89 14.62 21.65 -6.83
C LYS A 89 13.96 20.50 -6.05
N PRO A 90 13.44 19.47 -6.74
CA PRO A 90 13.00 18.24 -6.06
C PRO A 90 14.22 17.54 -5.46
N ASN A 91 14.06 17.00 -4.24
CA ASN A 91 15.09 16.22 -3.53
C ASN A 91 15.25 14.82 -4.16
#